data_AF-A0A1T2A951-F1
#
_entry.id   AF-A0A1T2A951-F1
#
_cell.length_a   1.000
_cell.length_b   1.000
_cell.length_c   1.000
_cell.angle_alpha   90.00
_cell.angle_beta   90.00
_cell.angle_gamma   90.00
#
_symmetry.space_group_name_H-M   'P 1'
#
loop_
_entity.id
_entity.type
_entity.pdbx_description
1 polymer ?
#
loop_
_entity_poly.entity_id
_entity_poly.type
_entity_poly.pdbx_seq_one_letter_code
_entity_poly.pdbx_strand_id
1 'polypeptide(L)'
;MLDVATEFFAENGLAGQTRQLAEKCGISQRLLYRFFPTKEDLLKEVYNREILGAFKAVWFVELQDRSQPMAVRLDAFYRDYLQSTLTRKWLRLFLYASLAEANMAPDYIAAIVMQLLETVMREVAHERGVELPEDPALLREMAWTLHGAISHYAIRRHIYQSSLSLSEDQVVTMHVRVFLAGFEDMVEVCSGR
;
A
#
# COMPACT_ATOMS: atom_id res chain seq x y z
N MET A 1 -16.16 -0.66 17.83
CA MET A 1 -16.94 -1.47 16.86
C MET A 1 -16.16 -1.65 15.57
N LEU A 2 -15.78 -0.56 14.87
CA LEU A 2 -15.02 -0.66 13.63
C LEU A 2 -13.68 -1.40 13.79
N ASP A 3 -12.92 -1.24 14.87
CA ASP A 3 -11.67 -2.01 15.08
C ASP A 3 -11.92 -3.52 15.13
N VAL A 4 -13.00 -3.91 15.82
CA VAL A 4 -13.40 -5.32 15.93
C VAL A 4 -13.89 -5.83 14.57
N ALA A 5 -14.59 -5.00 13.79
CA ALA A 5 -15.02 -5.33 12.44
C ALA A 5 -13.84 -5.49 11.48
N THR A 6 -12.86 -4.57 11.54
CA THR A 6 -11.60 -4.66 10.80
C THR A 6 -10.93 -6.00 11.07
N GLU A 7 -10.66 -6.31 12.34
CA GLU A 7 -9.99 -7.55 12.72
C GLU A 7 -10.80 -8.78 12.28
N PHE A 8 -12.12 -8.73 12.46
CA PHE A 8 -13.01 -9.81 12.06
C PHE A 8 -12.96 -10.08 10.55
N PHE A 9 -13.07 -9.06 9.71
CA PHE A 9 -13.02 -9.22 8.25
C PHE A 9 -11.61 -9.54 7.74
N ALA A 10 -10.56 -9.03 8.40
CA ALA A 10 -9.19 -9.42 8.10
C ALA A 10 -8.99 -10.93 8.35
N GLU A 11 -9.51 -11.48 9.44
CA GLU A 11 -9.32 -12.91 9.76
C GLU A 11 -10.28 -13.84 9.01
N ASN A 12 -11.54 -13.45 8.82
CA ASN A 12 -12.58 -14.35 8.30
C ASN A 12 -12.95 -14.09 6.84
N GLY A 13 -12.36 -13.06 6.22
CA GLY A 13 -12.75 -12.59 4.90
C GLY A 13 -14.14 -11.96 4.86
N LEU A 14 -14.55 -11.51 3.67
CA LEU A 14 -15.79 -10.74 3.52
C LEU A 14 -17.04 -11.60 3.67
N ALA A 15 -16.93 -12.93 3.68
CA ALA A 15 -18.06 -13.84 3.89
C ALA A 15 -18.47 -13.94 5.38
N GLY A 16 -17.69 -13.38 6.31
CA GLY A 16 -17.97 -13.44 7.75
C GLY A 16 -19.39 -12.99 8.12
N GLN A 17 -20.02 -13.72 9.05
CA GLN A 17 -21.41 -13.48 9.44
C GLN A 17 -21.51 -12.28 10.40
N THR A 18 -22.37 -11.30 10.07
CA THR A 18 -22.55 -10.08 10.88
C THR A 18 -23.09 -10.36 12.28
N ARG A 19 -23.78 -11.50 12.48
CA ARG A 19 -24.18 -11.97 13.80
C ARG A 19 -22.97 -12.27 14.71
N GLN A 20 -21.98 -13.02 14.20
CA GLN A 20 -20.75 -13.32 14.94
C GLN A 20 -19.96 -12.05 15.24
N LEU A 21 -19.94 -11.10 14.30
CA LEU A 21 -19.34 -9.80 14.53
C LEU A 21 -20.06 -9.02 15.64
N ALA A 22 -21.41 -9.00 15.64
CA ALA A 22 -22.18 -8.32 16.68
C ALA A 22 -21.91 -8.92 18.07
N GLU A 23 -21.85 -10.25 18.16
CA GLU A 23 -21.46 -10.97 19.38
C GLU A 23 -20.05 -10.58 19.84
N LYS A 24 -19.06 -10.54 18.93
CA LYS A 24 -17.69 -10.05 19.25
C LYS A 24 -17.65 -8.58 19.67
N CYS A 25 -18.55 -7.76 19.15
CA CYS A 25 -18.68 -6.35 19.55
C CYS A 25 -19.45 -6.17 20.87
N GLY A 26 -20.00 -7.24 21.46
CA GLY A 26 -20.81 -7.16 22.68
C GLY A 26 -22.17 -6.46 22.47
N ILE A 27 -22.71 -6.47 21.24
CA ILE A 27 -23.96 -5.81 20.88
C ILE A 27 -24.93 -6.74 20.16
N SER A 28 -26.20 -6.34 20.06
CA SER A 28 -27.16 -7.04 19.20
C SER A 28 -26.88 -6.78 17.71
N GLN A 29 -27.19 -7.76 16.87
CA GLN A 29 -27.10 -7.60 15.41
C GLN A 29 -28.04 -6.48 14.90
N ARG A 30 -29.19 -6.27 15.56
CA ARG A 30 -30.10 -5.15 15.27
C ARG A 30 -29.43 -3.80 15.51
N LEU A 31 -28.64 -3.66 16.58
CA LEU A 31 -27.90 -2.43 16.86
C LEU A 31 -26.77 -2.22 15.84
N LEU A 32 -26.09 -3.28 15.40
CA LEU A 32 -25.09 -3.21 14.32
C LEU A 32 -25.71 -2.62 13.05
N TYR A 33 -26.86 -3.13 12.61
CA TYR A 33 -27.56 -2.64 11.42
C TYR A 33 -28.20 -1.26 11.59
N ARG A 34 -28.35 -0.77 12.83
CA ARG A 34 -28.74 0.63 13.08
C ARG A 34 -27.59 1.60 12.77
N PHE A 35 -26.34 1.18 12.96
CA PHE A 35 -25.16 1.98 12.61
C PHE A 35 -24.77 1.81 11.14
N PHE A 36 -24.88 0.59 10.62
CA PHE A 36 -24.49 0.25 9.25
C PHE A 36 -25.66 -0.47 8.58
N PRO A 37 -26.53 0.25 7.82
CA PRO A 37 -27.78 -0.30 7.30
C PRO A 37 -27.63 -1.61 6.53
N THR A 38 -26.51 -1.76 5.81
CA THR A 38 -26.14 -2.99 5.12
C THR A 38 -24.75 -3.48 5.54
N LYS A 39 -24.42 -4.72 5.18
CA LYS A 39 -23.06 -5.26 5.34
C LYS A 39 -22.06 -4.51 4.44
N GLU A 40 -22.51 -4.04 3.28
CA GLU A 40 -21.70 -3.25 2.36
C GLU A 40 -21.34 -1.89 2.97
N ASP A 41 -22.28 -1.22 3.64
CA ASP A 41 -22.01 0.04 4.37
C ASP A 41 -20.97 -0.17 5.47
N LEU A 42 -21.08 -1.25 6.23
CA LEU A 42 -20.08 -1.62 7.24
C LEU A 42 -18.71 -1.87 6.63
N LEU A 43 -18.64 -2.64 5.54
CA LEU A 43 -17.38 -2.93 4.85
C LEU A 43 -16.75 -1.66 4.29
N LYS A 44 -17.55 -0.78 3.68
CA LYS A 44 -17.10 0.52 3.17
C LYS A 44 -16.47 1.36 4.29
N GLU A 45 -17.08 1.42 5.46
CA GLU A 45 -16.53 2.15 6.61
C GLU A 45 -15.26 1.50 7.18
N VAL A 46 -15.19 0.17 7.23
CA VAL A 46 -13.95 -0.55 7.58
C VAL A 46 -12.83 -0.19 6.61
N TYR A 47 -13.11 -0.18 5.30
CA TYR A 47 -12.11 0.16 4.29
C TYR A 47 -11.70 1.62 4.32
N ASN A 48 -12.65 2.55 4.41
CA ASN A 48 -12.35 3.97 4.54
C ASN A 48 -11.42 4.23 5.73
N ARG A 49 -11.69 3.57 6.86
CA ARG A 49 -10.88 3.75 8.05
C ARG A 49 -9.48 3.15 7.93
N GLU A 50 -9.37 1.92 7.44
CA GLU A 50 -8.11 1.15 7.53
C GLU A 50 -7.24 1.28 6.30
N ILE A 51 -7.85 1.40 5.11
CA ILE A 51 -7.13 1.52 3.85
C ILE A 51 -6.77 2.98 3.59
N LEU A 52 -7.76 3.89 3.60
CA LEU A 52 -7.48 5.31 3.39
C LEU A 52 -6.82 5.95 4.61
N GLY A 53 -7.21 5.55 5.82
CA GLY A 53 -6.60 6.08 7.05
C GLY A 53 -5.15 5.67 7.27
N ALA A 54 -4.62 4.70 6.51
CA ALA A 54 -3.20 4.35 6.56
C ALA A 54 -2.30 5.38 5.84
N PHE A 55 -2.88 6.22 4.98
CA PHE A 55 -2.15 7.26 4.27
C PHE A 55 -1.62 8.34 5.22
N LYS A 56 -0.35 8.72 5.04
CA LYS A 56 0.26 9.83 5.78
C LYS A 56 0.72 10.91 4.81
N ALA A 57 0.13 12.10 4.90
CA ALA A 57 0.51 13.24 4.07
C ALA A 57 1.99 13.64 4.24
N VAL A 58 2.60 13.35 5.39
CA VAL A 58 4.02 13.60 5.67
C VAL A 58 4.96 12.86 4.70
N TRP A 59 4.55 11.72 4.14
CA TRP A 59 5.36 10.98 3.19
C TRP A 59 5.72 11.81 1.96
N PHE A 60 4.79 12.62 1.45
CA PHE A 60 5.09 13.50 0.31
C PHE A 60 6.10 14.57 0.70
N VAL A 61 5.97 15.16 1.88
CA VAL A 61 6.90 16.17 2.40
C VAL A 61 8.31 15.58 2.52
N GLU A 62 8.44 14.40 3.13
CA GLU A 62 9.71 13.73 3.35
C GLU A 62 10.33 13.23 2.03
N LEU A 63 9.52 12.68 1.12
CA LEU A 63 9.98 12.27 -0.20
C LEU A 63 10.43 13.44 -1.06
N GLN A 64 9.93 14.66 -0.84
CA GLN A 64 10.32 15.85 -1.58
C GLN A 64 11.42 16.68 -0.89
N ASP A 65 11.91 16.26 0.28
CA ASP A 65 12.98 16.95 0.99
C ASP A 65 14.36 16.71 0.35
N ARG A 66 14.69 17.55 -0.64
CA ARG A 66 15.96 17.48 -1.37
C ARG A 66 17.21 17.84 -0.55
N SER A 67 17.07 18.16 0.74
CA SER A 67 18.22 18.27 1.64
C SER A 67 18.87 16.91 1.94
N GLN A 68 18.14 15.81 1.72
CA GLN A 68 18.60 14.44 1.91
C GLN A 68 18.71 13.68 0.58
N PRO A 69 19.70 12.77 0.44
CA PRO A 69 19.78 11.87 -0.71
C PRO A 69 18.50 11.04 -0.89
N MET A 70 18.08 10.78 -2.13
CA MET A 70 16.85 10.05 -2.45
C MET A 70 16.83 8.65 -1.85
N ALA A 71 18.00 8.00 -1.76
CA ALA A 71 18.12 6.70 -1.08
C ALA A 71 17.65 6.76 0.39
N VAL A 72 18.05 7.80 1.13
CA VAL A 72 17.68 7.98 2.55
C VAL A 72 16.17 8.23 2.67
N ARG A 73 15.62 9.08 1.81
CA ARG A 73 14.18 9.38 1.75
C ARG A 73 13.35 8.13 1.46
N LEU A 74 13.75 7.33 0.46
CA LEU A 74 13.08 6.09 0.09
C LEU A 74 13.17 5.01 1.17
N ASP A 75 14.33 4.84 1.80
CA ASP A 75 14.52 3.89 2.89
C ASP A 75 13.61 4.23 4.09
N ALA A 76 13.52 5.52 4.45
CA ALA A 76 12.63 5.99 5.51
C ALA A 76 11.15 5.75 5.15
N PHE A 77 10.75 6.15 3.93
CA PHE A 77 9.39 5.98 3.44
C PHE A 77 8.96 4.50 3.45
N TYR A 78 9.72 3.61 2.82
CA TYR A 78 9.30 2.20 2.67
C TYR A 78 9.33 1.43 3.97
N ARG A 79 10.21 1.80 4.91
CA ARG A 79 10.20 1.28 6.27
C ARG A 79 8.91 1.64 6.99
N ASP A 80 8.52 2.92 6.98
CA ASP A 80 7.29 3.35 7.62
C ASP A 80 6.05 2.78 6.89
N TYR A 81 6.10 2.66 5.56
CA TYR A 81 5.02 2.05 4.76
C TYR A 81 4.82 0.57 5.10
N LEU A 82 5.90 -0.20 5.28
CA LEU A 82 5.81 -1.60 5.72
C LEU A 82 5.23 -1.71 7.14
N GLN A 83 5.71 -0.88 8.06
CA GLN A 83 5.32 -0.94 9.47
C GLN A 83 3.88 -0.46 9.73
N SER A 84 3.45 0.59 9.02
CA SER A 84 2.18 1.25 9.30
C SER A 84 1.06 0.95 8.30
N THR A 85 1.40 0.55 7.06
CA THR A 85 0.40 0.25 6.02
C THR A 85 0.39 -1.22 5.68
N LEU A 86 1.49 -1.80 5.17
CA LEU A 86 1.53 -3.18 4.66
C LEU A 86 1.56 -4.27 5.76
N THR A 87 0.85 -4.02 6.85
CA THR A 87 0.63 -4.97 7.94
C THR A 87 -0.18 -6.18 7.47
N ARG A 88 -0.09 -7.29 8.22
CA ARG A 88 -0.90 -8.49 7.96
C ARG A 88 -2.40 -8.18 7.87
N LYS A 89 -2.91 -7.33 8.78
CA LYS A 89 -4.33 -6.94 8.84
C LYS A 89 -4.76 -6.21 7.57
N TRP A 90 -3.99 -5.19 7.18
CA TRP A 90 -4.25 -4.39 5.99
C TRP A 90 -4.19 -5.22 4.71
N LEU A 91 -3.13 -6.02 4.54
CA LEU A 91 -2.94 -6.87 3.35
C LEU A 91 -4.09 -7.86 3.16
N ARG A 92 -4.54 -8.50 4.24
CA ARG A 92 -5.66 -9.46 4.16
C ARG A 92 -6.94 -8.76 3.74
N LEU A 93 -7.25 -7.59 4.30
CA LEU A 93 -8.41 -6.81 3.89
C LEU A 93 -8.33 -6.36 2.44
N PHE A 94 -7.19 -5.82 2.03
CA PHE A 94 -6.96 -5.35 0.66
C PHE A 94 -7.12 -6.49 -0.35
N LEU A 95 -6.55 -7.67 -0.08
CA LEU A 95 -6.66 -8.85 -0.94
C LEU A 95 -8.10 -9.39 -1.00
N TYR A 96 -8.79 -9.52 0.15
CA TYR A 96 -10.18 -9.97 0.16
C TYR A 96 -11.11 -9.00 -0.60
N ALA A 97 -10.90 -7.70 -0.47
CA ALA A 97 -11.65 -6.70 -1.22
C ALA A 97 -11.37 -6.77 -2.72
N SER A 98 -10.11 -6.96 -3.10
CA SER A 98 -9.70 -7.09 -4.51
C SER A 98 -10.32 -8.33 -5.16
N LEU A 99 -10.37 -9.45 -4.43
CA LEU A 99 -11.00 -10.70 -4.90
C LEU A 99 -12.52 -10.62 -5.00
N ALA A 100 -13.15 -9.73 -4.24
CA ALA A 100 -14.60 -9.53 -4.24
C ALA A 100 -15.07 -8.51 -5.30
N GLU A 101 -14.18 -8.06 -6.19
CA GLU A 101 -14.46 -7.05 -7.22
C GLU A 101 -15.05 -5.75 -6.68
N ALA A 102 -14.73 -5.41 -5.42
CA ALA A 102 -15.07 -4.11 -4.87
C ALA A 102 -14.19 -3.02 -5.51
N ASN A 103 -14.78 -1.89 -5.90
CA ASN A 103 -14.04 -0.74 -6.46
C ASN A 103 -13.01 -0.12 -5.49
N MET A 104 -12.96 -0.57 -4.23
CA MET A 104 -12.06 -0.06 -3.21
C MET A 104 -10.57 -0.13 -3.60
N ALA A 105 -10.09 -1.25 -4.15
CA ALA A 105 -8.68 -1.39 -4.49
C ALA A 105 -8.27 -0.47 -5.65
N PRO A 106 -9.02 -0.41 -6.78
CA PRO A 106 -8.82 0.61 -7.80
C PRO A 106 -8.85 2.05 -7.26
N ASP A 107 -9.82 2.37 -6.40
CA ASP A 107 -9.98 3.71 -5.83
C ASP A 107 -8.77 4.10 -4.94
N TYR A 108 -8.28 3.18 -4.09
CA TYR A 108 -7.08 3.39 -3.28
C TYR A 108 -5.83 3.60 -4.14
N ILE A 109 -5.64 2.75 -5.15
CA ILE A 109 -4.49 2.84 -6.06
C ILE A 109 -4.49 4.19 -6.77
N ALA A 110 -5.65 4.59 -7.31
CA ALA A 110 -5.80 5.85 -8.03
C ALA A 110 -5.60 7.07 -7.11
N ALA A 111 -6.14 7.04 -5.90
CA ALA A 111 -6.12 8.18 -4.99
C ALA A 111 -4.77 8.41 -4.30
N ILE A 112 -4.05 7.34 -3.96
CA ILE A 112 -2.86 7.42 -3.09
C ILE A 112 -1.62 6.91 -3.79
N VAL A 113 -1.67 5.68 -4.31
CA VAL A 113 -0.48 5.02 -4.84
C VAL A 113 0.04 5.73 -6.08
N MET A 114 -0.82 6.12 -7.03
CA MET A 114 -0.36 6.77 -8.26
C MET A 114 0.37 8.09 -8.00
N GLN A 115 -0.13 8.93 -7.09
CA GLN A 115 0.52 10.19 -6.75
C GLN A 115 1.87 9.97 -6.04
N LEU A 116 1.93 8.97 -5.14
CA LEU A 116 3.16 8.56 -4.48
C LEU A 116 4.22 8.10 -5.49
N LEU A 117 3.82 7.21 -6.40
CA LEU A 117 4.67 6.67 -7.46
C LEU A 117 5.22 7.78 -8.36
N GLU A 118 4.36 8.70 -8.78
CA GLU A 118 4.78 9.84 -9.59
C GLU A 118 5.78 10.73 -8.84
N THR A 119 5.54 10.99 -7.55
CA THR A 119 6.47 11.76 -6.71
C THR A 119 7.84 11.10 -6.63
N VAL A 120 7.88 9.79 -6.39
CA VAL A 120 9.12 9.01 -6.35
C VAL A 120 9.87 9.13 -7.68
N MET A 121 9.21 8.91 -8.81
CA MET A 121 9.86 8.98 -10.12
C MET A 121 10.43 10.37 -10.40
N ARG A 122 9.67 11.44 -10.11
CA ARG A 122 10.10 12.82 -10.31
C ARG A 122 11.31 13.19 -9.46
N GLU A 123 11.33 12.75 -8.21
CA GLU A 123 12.42 13.07 -7.28
C GLU A 123 13.71 12.29 -7.60
N VAL A 124 13.60 11.03 -8.04
CA VAL A 124 14.76 10.27 -8.53
C VAL A 124 15.30 10.88 -9.81
N ALA A 125 14.44 11.20 -10.78
CA ALA A 125 14.85 11.83 -12.03
C ALA A 125 15.55 13.17 -11.80
N HIS A 126 15.03 13.99 -10.88
CA HIS A 126 15.68 15.24 -10.47
C HIS A 126 17.07 15.00 -9.87
N GLU A 127 17.22 14.04 -8.96
CA GLU A 127 18.53 13.73 -8.34
C GLU A 127 19.54 13.19 -9.36
N ARG A 128 19.07 12.45 -10.38
CA ARG A 128 19.91 11.88 -11.44
C ARG A 128 20.13 12.80 -12.63
N GLY A 129 19.40 13.91 -12.74
CA GLY A 129 19.48 14.83 -13.86
C GLY A 129 19.03 14.22 -15.19
N VAL A 130 18.06 13.31 -15.15
CA VAL A 130 17.49 12.65 -16.34
C VAL A 130 16.05 13.10 -16.58
N GLU A 131 15.62 13.04 -17.84
CA GLU A 131 14.23 13.30 -18.21
C GLU A 131 13.41 12.01 -18.14
N LEU A 132 12.20 12.12 -17.59
CA LEU A 132 11.26 10.99 -17.56
C LEU A 132 10.57 10.84 -18.92
N PRO A 133 10.14 9.62 -19.29
CA PRO A 133 9.31 9.42 -20.48
C PRO A 133 8.00 10.22 -20.41
N GLU A 134 7.54 10.71 -21.57
CA GLU A 134 6.26 11.43 -21.67
C GLU A 134 5.05 10.50 -21.57
N ASP A 135 5.20 9.20 -21.92
CA ASP A 135 4.13 8.23 -21.85
C ASP A 135 3.75 7.91 -20.38
N PRO A 136 2.53 8.28 -19.93
CA PRO A 136 2.11 8.02 -18.56
C PRO A 136 1.99 6.54 -18.23
N ALA A 137 1.71 5.66 -19.19
CA ALA A 137 1.63 4.22 -18.95
C ALA A 137 3.01 3.65 -18.62
N LEU A 138 4.01 4.06 -19.40
CA LEU A 138 5.39 3.66 -19.20
C LEU A 138 5.93 4.15 -17.86
N LEU A 139 5.72 5.43 -17.53
CA LEU A 139 6.12 6.01 -16.26
C LEU A 139 5.51 5.26 -15.06
N ARG A 140 4.24 4.85 -15.17
CA ARG A 140 3.58 4.06 -14.12
C ARG A 140 4.22 2.68 -13.96
N GLU A 141 4.50 1.97 -15.04
CA GLU A 141 5.16 0.65 -14.97
C GLU A 141 6.56 0.74 -14.38
N MET A 142 7.33 1.78 -14.74
CA MET A 142 8.62 2.05 -14.11
C MET A 142 8.48 2.21 -12.59
N ALA A 143 7.53 3.03 -12.15
CA ALA A 143 7.30 3.29 -10.73
C ALA A 143 6.83 2.03 -9.96
N TRP A 144 6.10 1.14 -10.61
CA TRP A 144 5.70 -0.14 -10.04
C TRP A 144 6.87 -1.08 -9.76
N THR A 145 8.04 -0.90 -10.39
CA THR A 145 9.20 -1.79 -10.19
C THR A 145 9.62 -1.88 -8.73
N LEU A 146 9.81 -0.73 -8.06
CA LEU A 146 10.16 -0.70 -6.64
C LEU A 146 8.96 -1.02 -5.75
N HIS A 147 7.84 -0.34 -5.98
CA HIS A 147 6.66 -0.46 -5.11
C HIS A 147 6.05 -1.86 -5.14
N GLY A 148 6.02 -2.50 -6.31
CA GLY A 148 5.59 -3.88 -6.49
C GLY A 148 6.52 -4.88 -5.81
N ALA A 149 7.84 -4.67 -5.86
CA ALA A 149 8.80 -5.52 -5.17
C ALA A 149 8.61 -5.47 -3.64
N ILE A 150 8.43 -4.28 -3.07
CA ILE A 150 8.16 -4.09 -1.63
C ILE A 150 6.80 -4.65 -1.24
N SER A 151 5.76 -4.38 -2.03
CA SER A 151 4.40 -4.91 -1.77
C SER A 151 4.38 -6.43 -1.81
N HIS A 152 5.04 -7.04 -2.80
CA HIS A 152 5.16 -8.48 -2.88
C HIS A 152 5.99 -9.05 -1.73
N TYR A 153 7.06 -8.37 -1.28
CA TYR A 153 7.76 -8.77 -0.06
C TYR A 153 6.83 -8.82 1.16
N ALA A 154 5.99 -7.82 1.37
CA ALA A 154 5.04 -7.80 2.47
C ALA A 154 4.01 -8.95 2.37
N ILE A 155 3.55 -9.27 1.16
CA ILE A 155 2.70 -10.46 0.90
C ILE A 155 3.45 -11.74 1.26
N ARG A 156 4.69 -11.92 0.79
CA ARG A 156 5.51 -13.10 1.11
C ARG A 156 5.66 -13.27 2.61
N ARG A 157 5.88 -12.18 3.33
CA ARG A 157 6.07 -12.14 4.79
C ARG A 157 4.79 -12.48 5.56
N HIS A 158 3.69 -11.81 5.27
CA HIS A 158 2.48 -11.87 6.08
C HIS A 158 1.43 -12.89 5.61
N ILE A 159 1.41 -13.20 4.32
CA ILE A 159 0.41 -14.08 3.70
C ILE A 159 1.02 -15.45 3.41
N TYR A 160 2.16 -15.49 2.73
CA TYR A 160 2.81 -16.77 2.40
C TYR A 160 3.63 -17.33 3.57
N GLN A 161 3.80 -16.56 4.65
CA GLN A 161 4.57 -16.94 5.84
C GLN A 161 6.03 -17.33 5.49
N SER A 162 6.63 -16.57 4.58
CA SER A 162 8.00 -16.76 4.08
C SER A 162 8.83 -15.48 4.24
N SER A 163 10.11 -15.46 3.82
CA SER A 163 10.97 -14.25 3.91
C SER A 163 11.13 -13.69 5.35
N LEU A 164 11.33 -14.59 6.32
CA LEU A 164 11.45 -14.24 7.76
C LEU A 164 12.90 -14.19 8.26
N SER A 165 13.88 -14.60 7.44
CA SER A 165 15.29 -14.70 7.84
C SER A 165 16.04 -13.37 7.84
N LEU A 166 15.57 -12.39 7.08
CA LEU A 166 16.16 -11.06 7.00
C LEU A 166 15.24 -10.01 7.64
N SER A 167 15.84 -8.95 8.16
CA SER A 167 15.10 -7.78 8.63
C SER A 167 14.45 -7.03 7.45
N GLU A 168 13.34 -6.35 7.74
CA GLU A 168 12.66 -5.49 6.75
C GLU A 168 13.62 -4.42 6.21
N ASP A 169 14.42 -3.83 7.08
CA ASP A 169 15.48 -2.86 6.77
C ASP A 169 16.43 -3.32 5.68
N GLN A 170 16.96 -4.54 5.81
CA GLN A 170 17.90 -5.10 4.85
C GLN A 170 17.24 -5.30 3.49
N VAL A 171 15.99 -5.74 3.47
CA VAL A 171 15.24 -5.98 2.23
C VAL A 171 14.86 -4.67 1.55
N VAL A 172 14.39 -3.66 2.32
CA VAL A 172 14.11 -2.31 1.81
C VAL A 172 15.35 -1.70 1.20
N THR A 173 16.45 -1.65 1.96
CA THR A 173 17.73 -1.07 1.51
C THR A 173 18.22 -1.73 0.21
N MET A 174 18.09 -3.05 0.12
CA MET A 174 18.47 -3.81 -1.09
C MET A 174 17.60 -3.42 -2.30
N HIS A 175 16.28 -3.38 -2.15
CA HIS A 175 15.39 -3.01 -3.24
C HIS A 175 15.58 -1.54 -3.67
N VAL A 176 15.72 -0.62 -2.72
CA VAL A 176 15.98 0.80 -2.99
C VAL A 176 17.30 0.97 -3.74
N ARG A 177 18.38 0.32 -3.30
CA ARG A 177 19.68 0.41 -3.98
C ARG A 177 19.64 -0.15 -5.40
N VAL A 178 19.02 -1.30 -5.61
CA VAL A 178 18.90 -1.91 -6.94
C VAL A 178 18.08 -1.02 -7.87
N PHE A 179 16.94 -0.50 -7.40
CA PHE A 179 16.10 0.41 -8.17
C PHE A 179 16.85 1.69 -8.56
N LEU A 180 17.54 2.32 -7.61
CA LEU A 180 18.30 3.55 -7.86
C LEU A 180 19.53 3.32 -8.74
N ALA A 181 20.12 2.12 -8.71
CA ALA A 181 21.29 1.80 -9.54
C ALA A 181 20.93 1.54 -11.00
N GLY A 182 19.72 1.02 -11.27
CA GLY A 182 19.22 0.76 -12.62
C GLY A 182 18.20 1.78 -13.12
N PHE A 183 18.10 2.95 -12.50
CA PHE A 183 17.07 3.93 -12.83
C PHE A 183 17.29 4.53 -14.22
N GLU A 184 18.53 4.90 -14.53
CA GLU A 184 18.92 5.44 -15.83
C GLU A 184 18.69 4.42 -16.95
N ASP A 185 19.12 3.17 -16.76
CA ASP A 185 18.88 2.07 -17.71
C ASP A 185 17.38 1.86 -17.97
N MET A 186 16.55 1.98 -16.92
CA MET A 186 15.11 1.87 -17.04
C MET A 186 14.53 2.99 -17.92
N VAL A 187 15.04 4.22 -17.78
CA VAL A 187 14.64 5.37 -18.62
C VAL A 187 15.07 5.14 -20.08
N GLU A 188 16.27 4.61 -20.32
CA GLU A 188 16.80 4.36 -21.67
C GLU A 188 15.97 3.32 -22.44
N VAL A 189 15.72 2.16 -21.83
CA VAL A 189 14.88 1.09 -22.42
C VAL A 189 13.50 1.63 -22.81
N CYS A 190 12.94 2.48 -21.94
CA CYS A 190 11.63 3.10 -22.13
C CYS A 190 11.64 4.19 -23.22
N SER A 191 12.78 4.84 -23.44
CA SER A 191 12.93 5.91 -24.45
C SER A 191 13.16 5.38 -25.87
N GLY A 192 13.25 4.05 -26.05
CA GLY A 192 13.52 3.41 -27.34
C GLY A 192 14.88 3.76 -27.93
N ARG A 193 15.85 4.12 -27.08
CA ARG A 193 17.24 4.44 -27.45
C ARG A 193 18.17 3.31 -27.04
#